data_AF-A0A959W9T8-F1
#
_entry.id   AF-A0A959W9T8-F1
#
_cell.length_a   1.000
_cell.length_b   1.000
_cell.length_c   1.000
_cell.angle_alpha   90.00
_cell.angle_beta   90.00
_cell.angle_gamma   90.00
#
_symmetry.space_group_name_H-M   'P 1'
#
loop_
_entity.id
_entity.type
_entity.pdbx_description
1 polymer ?
#
loop_
_entity_poly.entity_id
_entity_poly.type
_entity_poly.pdbx_seq_one_letter_code
_entity_poly.pdbx_strand_id
1 'polypeptide(L)'
;MYVLDFVNRVRHAQSCESLEELPAAGADGSSPLELAMGCRLETELMRLSSPQAAAAVADATGLPVGVDRTCVALPNALAPFAKSLHESRLSAGIGLSSAS
;
A
#
# COMPACT_ATOMS: atom_id res chain seq x y z
N MET A 1 -12.30 -0.43 -11.61
CA MET A 1 -11.89 0.54 -10.58
C MET A 1 -10.42 0.84 -10.79
N TYR A 2 -10.06 2.09 -11.05
CA TYR A 2 -8.67 2.47 -11.30
C TYR A 2 -7.91 2.54 -9.98
N VAL A 3 -6.62 2.19 -10.01
CA VAL A 3 -5.72 2.21 -8.85
C VAL A 3 -5.77 3.56 -8.11
N LEU A 4 -5.81 4.66 -8.87
CA LEU A 4 -5.89 6.02 -8.31
C LEU A 4 -7.19 6.29 -7.54
N ASP A 5 -8.33 5.75 -7.99
CA ASP A 5 -9.62 5.86 -7.27
C ASP A 5 -9.54 5.18 -5.90
N PHE A 6 -8.93 4.01 -5.85
CA PHE A 6 -8.69 3.31 -4.59
C PHE A 6 -7.77 4.12 -3.67
N VAL A 7 -6.65 4.61 -4.21
CA VAL A 7 -5.71 5.46 -3.46
C VAL A 7 -6.42 6.68 -2.89
N ASN A 8 -7.26 7.35 -3.67
CA ASN A 8 -8.02 8.51 -3.22
C ASN A 8 -9.03 8.17 -2.13
N ARG A 9 -9.68 7.00 -2.17
CA ARG A 9 -10.51 6.53 -1.04
C ARG A 9 -9.69 6.32 0.24
N VAL A 10 -8.54 5.67 0.12
CA VAL A 10 -7.63 5.43 1.24
C VAL A 10 -7.10 6.74 1.82
N ARG A 11 -6.81 7.73 0.97
CA ARG A 11 -6.37 9.06 1.39
C ARG A 11 -7.49 9.84 2.07
N HIS A 12 -8.69 9.82 1.51
CA HIS A 12 -9.85 10.48 2.10
C HIS A 12 -10.19 9.88 3.49
N ALA A 13 -10.08 8.55 3.64
CA ALA A 13 -10.21 7.87 4.92
C ALA A 13 -9.18 8.35 5.97
N GLN A 14 -8.00 8.75 5.51
CA GLN A 14 -6.93 9.32 6.34
C GLN A 14 -6.99 10.85 6.42
N SER A 15 -8.10 11.48 6.00
CA SER A 15 -8.25 12.94 5.91
C SER A 15 -7.15 13.63 5.10
N CYS A 16 -6.58 12.93 4.11
CA CYS A 16 -5.61 13.47 3.17
C CYS A 16 -6.29 13.91 1.87
N GLU A 17 -5.77 14.97 1.24
CA GLU A 17 -6.25 15.43 -0.07
C GLU A 17 -6.07 14.37 -1.16
N SER A 18 -7.04 14.30 -2.07
CA SER A 18 -6.98 13.43 -3.25
C SER A 18 -5.84 13.83 -4.19
N LEU A 19 -5.24 12.84 -4.82
CA LEU A 19 -4.18 12.99 -5.81
C LEU A 19 -4.75 12.87 -7.22
N GLU A 20 -4.24 13.71 -8.12
CA GLU A 20 -4.48 13.62 -9.57
C GLU A 20 -3.57 12.57 -10.22
N GLU A 21 -2.38 12.35 -9.66
CA GLU A 21 -1.41 11.36 -10.12
C GLU A 21 -0.67 10.69 -8.96
N LEU A 22 -0.14 9.48 -9.19
CA LEU A 22 0.69 8.81 -8.18
C LEU A 22 2.03 9.53 -8.05
N PRO A 23 2.55 9.70 -6.83
CA PRO A 23 3.88 10.29 -6.62
C PRO A 23 4.95 9.41 -7.27
N ALA A 24 6.14 9.95 -7.50
CA ALA A 24 7.28 9.14 -7.92
C ALA A 24 7.66 8.10 -6.84
N ALA A 25 8.35 7.03 -7.26
CA ALA A 25 8.92 6.08 -6.30
C ALA A 25 9.84 6.79 -5.31
N GLY A 26 9.74 6.43 -4.03
CA GLY A 26 10.52 7.05 -2.97
C GLY A 26 11.99 6.64 -3.04
N ALA A 27 12.87 7.55 -2.62
CA ALA A 27 14.31 7.27 -2.50
C ALA A 27 14.60 6.06 -1.58
N ASP A 28 13.70 5.79 -0.61
CA ASP A 28 13.78 4.67 0.34
C ASP A 28 13.34 3.31 -0.25
N GLY A 29 13.11 3.22 -1.56
CA GLY A 29 12.56 2.03 -2.21
C GLY A 29 11.06 1.81 -1.94
N SER A 30 10.38 2.82 -1.40
CA SER A 30 8.93 2.81 -1.24
C SER A 30 8.26 2.99 -2.60
N SER A 31 7.30 2.11 -2.90
CA SER A 31 6.58 2.22 -4.17
C SER A 31 5.71 3.48 -4.20
N PRO A 32 5.42 4.01 -5.40
CA PRO A 32 4.55 5.18 -5.55
C PRO A 32 3.17 4.96 -4.91
N LEU A 33 2.66 3.73 -4.95
CA LEU A 33 1.41 3.32 -4.30
C LEU A 33 1.47 3.42 -2.78
N GLU A 34 2.53 2.91 -2.17
CA GLU A 34 2.72 2.95 -0.73
C GLU A 34 2.90 4.37 -0.21
N LEU A 35 3.61 5.21 -0.97
CA LEU A 35 3.75 6.63 -0.67
C LEU A 35 2.41 7.37 -0.80
N ALA A 36 1.67 7.11 -1.87
CA ALA A 36 0.38 7.75 -2.08
C ALA A 36 -0.63 7.42 -0.97
N MET A 37 -0.64 6.15 -0.53
CA MET A 37 -1.56 5.67 0.49
C MET A 37 -1.04 5.86 1.92
N GLY A 38 0.24 6.13 2.12
CA GLY A 38 0.85 6.14 3.46
C GLY A 38 0.83 4.78 4.16
N CYS A 39 0.82 3.69 3.38
CA CYS A 39 0.69 2.33 3.88
C CYS A 39 1.73 1.41 3.23
N ARG A 40 2.05 0.29 3.87
CA ARG A 40 2.88 -0.77 3.30
C ARG A 40 2.01 -1.80 2.62
N LEU A 41 2.31 -2.12 1.36
CA LEU A 41 1.64 -3.18 0.62
C LEU A 41 2.35 -4.50 0.88
N GLU A 42 1.61 -5.47 1.41
CA GLU A 42 2.01 -6.88 1.55
C GLU A 42 1.21 -7.73 0.55
N THR A 43 1.62 -8.99 0.36
CA THR A 43 1.08 -9.89 -0.68
C THR A 43 -0.45 -9.98 -0.70
N GLU A 44 -1.11 -9.86 0.46
CA GLU A 44 -2.57 -9.94 0.60
C GLU A 44 -3.17 -8.90 1.56
N LEU A 45 -2.32 -8.03 2.13
CA LEU A 45 -2.70 -7.12 3.19
C LEU A 45 -2.09 -5.73 2.93
N MET A 46 -2.79 -4.70 3.38
CA MET A 46 -2.26 -3.34 3.47
C MET A 46 -1.99 -3.06 4.93
N ARG A 47 -0.74 -2.79 5.28
CA ARG A 47 -0.35 -2.43 6.64
C ARG A 47 -0.32 -0.92 6.78
N LEU A 48 -1.13 -0.39 7.69
CA LEU A 48 -1.25 1.03 7.95
C LEU A 48 -0.32 1.43 9.11
N SER A 49 -0.01 2.71 9.18
CA SER A 49 0.85 3.28 10.23
C SER A 49 0.20 3.29 11.61
N SER A 50 -1.13 3.16 11.69
CA SER A 50 -1.88 3.15 12.95
C SER A 50 -3.17 2.33 12.84
N PRO A 51 -3.69 1.79 13.95
CA PRO A 51 -4.94 1.03 13.94
C PRO A 51 -6.16 1.89 13.61
N GLN A 52 -6.14 3.19 13.93
CA GLN A 52 -7.19 4.13 13.53
C GLN A 52 -7.22 4.33 12.01
N ALA A 53 -6.06 4.46 11.36
CA ALA A 53 -5.99 4.53 9.90
C ALA A 53 -6.51 3.24 9.25
N ALA A 54 -6.17 2.07 9.80
CA ALA A 54 -6.69 0.79 9.32
C ALA A 54 -8.22 0.71 9.43
N ALA A 55 -8.79 1.13 10.56
CA ALA A 55 -10.24 1.15 10.75
C ALA A 55 -10.94 2.11 9.77
N ALA A 56 -10.40 3.33 9.58
CA ALA A 56 -10.97 4.30 8.65
C ALA A 56 -10.89 3.81 7.20
N VAL A 57 -9.77 3.20 6.81
CA VAL A 57 -9.58 2.63 5.48
C VAL A 57 -10.51 1.44 5.26
N ALA A 58 -10.65 0.56 6.24
CA ALA A 58 -11.59 -0.56 6.20
C ALA A 58 -13.03 -0.07 5.99
N ASP A 59 -13.44 0.98 6.71
CA ASP A 59 -14.76 1.60 6.57
C ASP A 59 -14.98 2.21 5.17
N ALA A 60 -14.02 3.00 4.68
CA ALA A 60 -14.11 3.66 3.38
C ALA A 60 -14.04 2.70 2.18
N THR A 61 -13.33 1.58 2.33
CA THR A 61 -13.13 0.60 1.26
C THR A 61 -14.09 -0.58 1.35
N GLY A 62 -14.76 -0.76 2.49
CA GLY A 62 -15.58 -1.94 2.79
C GLY A 62 -14.76 -3.23 2.98
N LEU A 63 -13.45 -3.11 3.24
CA LEU A 63 -12.54 -4.25 3.36
C LEU A 63 -12.37 -4.66 4.83
N PRO A 64 -12.23 -5.96 5.13
CA PRO A 64 -12.06 -6.42 6.50
C PRO A 64 -10.71 -5.99 7.08
N VAL A 65 -10.72 -5.58 8.35
CA VAL A 65 -9.50 -5.34 9.13
C VAL A 65 -8.94 -6.69 9.62
N GLY A 66 -7.61 -6.84 9.53
CA GLY A 66 -6.90 -8.00 10.04
C GLY A 66 -6.89 -8.04 11.58
N VAL A 67 -6.53 -9.21 12.12
CA VAL A 67 -6.52 -9.47 13.58
C VAL A 67 -5.61 -8.51 14.36
N ASP A 68 -4.54 -8.01 13.72
CA ASP A 68 -3.59 -7.06 14.30
C ASP A 68 -4.17 -5.63 14.43
N ARG A 69 -5.34 -5.37 13.85
CA ARG A 69 -6.00 -4.05 13.80
C ARG A 69 -5.21 -2.96 13.07
N THR A 70 -3.99 -3.22 12.60
CA THR A 70 -3.21 -2.29 11.77
C THR A 70 -3.16 -2.70 10.29
N CYS A 71 -3.63 -3.91 9.97
CA CYS A 71 -3.68 -4.42 8.60
C CYS A 71 -5.12 -4.42 8.08
N VAL A 72 -5.31 -4.13 6.79
CA VAL A 72 -6.60 -4.23 6.08
C VAL A 72 -6.42 -5.21 4.92
N ALA A 73 -7.43 -6.00 4.61
CA ALA A 73 -7.38 -6.87 3.44
C ALA A 73 -7.11 -6.07 2.17
N LEU A 74 -6.24 -6.58 1.30
CA LEU A 74 -5.99 -5.99 0.00
C LEU A 74 -7.14 -6.38 -0.96
N PRO A 75 -7.70 -5.45 -1.75
CA PRO A 75 -8.68 -5.82 -2.75
C PRO A 75 -8.02 -6.63 -3.87
N ASN A 76 -8.72 -7.62 -4.41
CA ASN A 76 -8.23 -8.49 -5.49
C ASN A 76 -7.72 -7.71 -6.72
N ALA A 77 -8.28 -6.52 -6.98
CA ALA A 77 -7.82 -5.64 -8.07
C ALA A 77 -6.38 -5.13 -7.88
N LEU A 78 -5.88 -5.09 -6.64
CA LEU A 78 -4.52 -4.68 -6.28
C LEU A 78 -3.59 -5.86 -6.00
N ALA A 79 -4.09 -7.10 -5.95
CA ALA A 79 -3.28 -8.30 -5.80
C ALA A 79 -2.11 -8.40 -6.81
N PRO A 80 -2.29 -8.15 -8.12
CA PRO A 80 -1.15 -8.19 -9.05
C PRO A 80 -0.12 -7.09 -8.77
N PHE A 81 -0.53 -5.93 -8.26
CA PHE A 81 0.39 -4.85 -7.88
C PHE A 81 1.19 -5.22 -6.62
N ALA A 82 0.53 -5.75 -5.59
CA ALA A 82 1.20 -6.19 -4.38
C ALA A 82 2.19 -7.33 -4.67
N LYS A 83 1.81 -8.29 -5.52
CA LYS A 83 2.70 -9.36 -5.97
C LYS A 83 3.91 -8.80 -6.73
N SER A 84 3.68 -7.89 -7.69
CA SER A 84 4.77 -7.25 -8.43
C SER A 84 5.72 -6.48 -7.52
N LEU A 85 5.21 -5.79 -6.50
CA LEU A 85 6.05 -5.09 -5.52
C LEU A 85 6.84 -6.04 -4.64
N HIS A 86 6.21 -7.13 -4.21
CA HIS A 86 6.88 -8.18 -3.44
C HIS A 86 8.02 -8.80 -4.25
N GLU A 87 7.78 -9.13 -5.52
CA GLU A 87 8.79 -9.64 -6.45
C GLU A 87 9.89 -8.62 -6.73
N SER A 88 9.55 -7.33 -6.94
CA SER A 88 10.56 -6.27 -7.09
C SER A 88 11.42 -6.11 -5.83
N ARG A 89 10.85 -6.27 -4.63
CA ARG A 89 11.64 -6.24 -3.38
C ARG A 89 12.50 -7.45 -3.19
N LEU A 90 12.00 -8.64 -3.52
CA LEU A 90 12.83 -9.84 -3.58
C LEU A 90 14.00 -9.59 -4.51
N SER A 91 13.74 -9.15 -5.75
CA SER A 91 14.79 -8.89 -6.75
C SER A 91 15.75 -7.76 -6.34
N ALA A 92 15.28 -6.71 -5.67
CA ALA A 92 16.13 -5.63 -5.15
C ALA A 92 16.92 -6.06 -3.91
N GLY A 93 16.37 -6.95 -3.08
CA GLY A 93 16.98 -7.49 -1.87
C GLY A 93 18.11 -8.50 -2.12
N ILE A 94 18.16 -9.13 -3.30
CA ILE A 94 19.27 -10.01 -3.73
C ILE A 94 20.43 -9.24 -4.39
N GLY A 95 20.31 -7.93 -4.62
CA GLY A 95 21.31 -7.12 -5.32
C GLY A 95 22.47 -6.60 -4.45
N LEU A 96 22.48 -6.86 -3.14
CA LEU A 96 23.54 -6.39 -2.23
C LEU A 96 24.54 -7.48 -1.81
N SER A 97 24.47 -8.67 -2.41
CA SER A 97 25.49 -9.72 -2.26
C SER A 97 26.35 -9.85 -3.52
N SER A 98 27.19 -8.84 -3.78
CA SER A 98 28.47 -9.06 -4.47
C SER A 98 29.41 -7.92 -4.10
N ALA A 99 30.00 -8.06 -2.92
CA ALA A 99 31.33 -7.55 -2.66
C ALA A 99 32.34 -8.42 -3.43
N SER A 100 33.18 -7.80 -4.25
CA SER A 100 34.56 -8.22 -4.57
C SER A 100 35.25 -7.08 -5.33
#